data_AF-A0A2N7XUE5-F1
#
_entry.id   AF-A0A2N7XUE5-F1
#
_cell.length_a   1.000
_cell.length_b   1.000
_cell.length_c   1.000
_cell.angle_alpha   90.00
_cell.angle_beta   90.00
_cell.angle_gamma   90.00
#
_symmetry.space_group_name_H-M   'P 1'
#
loop_
_entity.id
_entity.type
_entity.pdbx_description
1 polymer ?
#
loop_
_entity_poly.entity_id
_entity_poly.type
_entity_poly.pdbx_seq_one_letter_code
_entity_poly.pdbx_strand_id
1 'polypeptide(L)' 'MASIVLSAPLQGWVTALDDVPDAVFAGRMLGDGLAIDPTGTCLYAPCDGRIVSVQSTGHALTIEADNGAQI' A
#
# COMPACT_ATOMS: atom_id res chain seq x y z
N MET A 1 8.01 16.35 -11.36
CA MET A 1 7.70 15.12 -10.61
C MET A 1 6.73 14.32 -11.47
N ALA A 2 7.08 13.10 -11.86
CA ALA A 2 6.22 12.30 -12.74
C ALA A 2 5.04 11.75 -11.92
N SER A 3 3.82 11.95 -12.41
CA SER A 3 2.60 11.39 -11.81
C SER A 3 2.57 9.88 -12.00
N ILE A 4 2.32 9.14 -10.91
CA ILE A 4 2.08 7.69 -10.95
C ILE A 4 0.60 7.42 -10.77
N VAL A 5 0.07 6.45 -11.52
CA VAL A 5 -1.30 5.96 -11.37
C VAL A 5 -1.25 4.67 -10.58
N LEU A 6 -1.95 4.63 -9.45
CA LEU A 6 -2.09 3.44 -8.62
C LEU A 6 -3.46 2.81 -8.87
N SER A 7 -3.46 1.55 -9.27
CA SER A 7 -4.66 0.70 -9.31
C SER A 7 -4.94 0.14 -7.92
N ALA A 8 -6.20 -0.19 -7.64
CA ALA A 8 -6.56 -0.82 -6.37
C ALA A 8 -5.89 -2.20 -6.25
N PRO A 9 -5.01 -2.41 -5.24
CA PRO A 9 -4.29 -3.68 -5.10
C PRO A 9 -5.18 -4.78 -4.51
N LEU A 10 -6.32 -4.42 -3.93
CA LEU A 10 -7.23 -5.34 -3.25
C LEU A 10 -8.67 -4.88 -3.45
N GLN A 11 -9.58 -5.84 -3.56
CA GLN A 11 -11.02 -5.54 -3.56
C GLN A 11 -11.45 -5.17 -2.14
N GLY A 12 -12.17 -4.07 -1.99
CA GLY A 12 -12.62 -3.63 -0.67
C GLY A 12 -13.10 -2.18 -0.64
N TRP A 13 -13.31 -1.68 0.56
CA TRP A 13 -13.71 -0.29 0.81
C TRP A 13 -12.50 0.55 1.21
N VAL A 14 -12.34 1.70 0.56
CA VAL A 14 -11.31 2.66 0.94
C VAL A 14 -11.73 3.37 2.22
N THR A 15 -10.83 3.44 3.19
CA THR A 15 -10.98 4.21 4.43
C THR A 15 -9.79 5.16 4.61
N ALA A 16 -9.99 6.22 5.38
CA ALA A 16 -8.89 7.12 5.71
C ALA A 16 -7.84 6.38 6.54
N LEU A 17 -6.56 6.72 6.32
CA LEU A 17 -5.46 6.15 7.10
C LEU A 17 -5.60 6.48 8.60
N ASP A 18 -6.18 7.63 8.91
CA ASP A 18 -6.45 8.12 10.28
C ASP A 18 -7.45 7.23 11.04
N ASP A 19 -8.30 6.48 10.34
CA ASP A 19 -9.30 5.57 10.93
C ASP A 19 -8.74 4.18 11.25
N VAL A 20 -7.48 3.90 10.87
CA VAL A 20 -6.84 2.60 11.13
C VAL A 20 -6.56 2.47 12.64
N PRO A 21 -6.92 1.35 13.29
CA PRO A 21 -6.75 1.14 14.73
C PRO A 21 -5.29 0.80 15.12
N ASP A 22 -4.32 1.50 14.52
CA ASP A 22 -2.89 1.36 14.78
C ASP A 22 -2.22 2.74 14.65
N ALA A 23 -1.56 3.18 15.72
CA ALA A 23 -0.96 4.50 15.81
C ALA A 23 0.20 4.74 14.83
N VAL A 24 0.88 3.68 14.37
CA VAL A 24 1.96 3.79 13.38
C VAL A 24 1.39 4.23 12.03
N PHE A 25 0.24 3.65 11.65
CA PHE A 25 -0.45 3.97 10.41
C PHE A 25 -1.27 5.26 10.53
N ALA A 26 -2.14 5.37 11.53
CA ALA A 26 -2.98 6.55 11.75
C ALA A 26 -2.16 7.83 12.05
N GLY A 27 -0.97 7.67 12.65
CA GLY A 27 -0.01 8.75 12.86
C GLY A 27 0.84 9.09 11.64
N ARG A 28 0.65 8.41 10.49
CA ARG A 28 1.41 8.58 9.24
C ARG A 28 2.92 8.47 9.43
N MET A 29 3.36 7.67 10.40
CA MET A 29 4.78 7.55 10.76
C MET A 29 5.61 6.91 9.64
N LEU A 30 4.97 6.09 8.80
CA LEU A 30 5.59 5.41 7.66
C LEU A 30 5.39 6.14 6.34
N GLY A 31 4.58 7.20 6.31
CA GLY A 31 4.20 7.91 5.10
C GLY A 31 2.70 8.18 5.02
N ASP A 32 2.31 8.88 3.96
CA ASP A 32 0.91 9.18 3.65
C ASP A 32 0.29 8.06 2.81
N GLY A 33 -1.04 7.94 2.84
CA GLY A 33 -1.73 6.90 2.11
C GLY A 33 -3.19 6.72 2.49
N LEU A 34 -3.69 5.52 2.24
CA LEU A 34 -5.06 5.10 2.55
C LEU A 34 -5.05 3.65 3.03
N ALA A 35 -6.15 3.23 3.65
CA ALA A 35 -6.37 1.83 3.98
C ALA A 35 -7.54 1.26 3.17
N ILE A 36 -7.52 -0.05 2.96
CA ILE A 36 -8.58 -0.79 2.27
C ILE A 36 -9.08 -1.87 3.22
N ASP A 37 -10.38 -1.87 3.53
CA ASP A 37 -11.06 -2.97 4.23
C ASP A 37 -11.43 -4.06 3.21
N PRO A 38 -10.74 -5.22 3.22
CA PRO A 38 -10.79 -6.16 2.12
C PRO A 38 -12.07 -6.98 2.06
N THR A 39 -12.64 -7.08 0.86
CA THR A 39 -13.71 -8.04 0.51
C THR A 39 -13.21 -9.23 -0.30
N GLY A 40 -12.01 -9.11 -0.88
CA GLY A 40 -11.36 -10.15 -1.68
C GLY A 40 -10.18 -10.79 -0.96
N THR A 41 -9.66 -11.87 -1.55
CA THR A 41 -8.56 -12.66 -0.97
C THR A 41 -7.28 -12.62 -1.78
N CYS A 42 -7.27 -11.91 -2.91
CA CYS A 42 -6.11 -11.82 -3.81
C CYS A 42 -5.56 -10.41 -3.83
N LEU A 43 -4.28 -10.27 -3.49
CA LEU A 43 -3.51 -9.03 -3.57
C LEU A 43 -2.84 -8.94 -4.94
N TYR A 44 -3.03 -7.81 -5.62
CA TYR A 44 -2.46 -7.49 -6.92
C TYR A 44 -1.46 -6.34 -6.81
N ALA A 45 -0.55 -6.23 -7.77
CA ALA A 45 0.34 -5.07 -7.85
C ALA A 45 -0.46 -3.81 -8.22
N PRO A 46 -0.32 -2.69 -7.46
CA PRO A 46 -1.01 -1.44 -7.77
C PRO A 46 -0.39 -0.68 -8.95
N CYS A 47 0.87 -0.98 -9.28
CA CYS A 47 1.60 -0.38 -10.39
C CYS A 47 2.73 -1.31 -10.85
N ASP A 48 3.32 -1.00 -12.00
CA ASP A 48 4.58 -1.60 -12.43
C ASP A 48 5.72 -1.19 -11.49
N GLY A 49 6.63 -2.11 -11.21
CA GLY A 49 7.76 -1.86 -10.32
C GLY A 49 8.49 -3.13 -9.90
N ARG A 50 9.42 -2.98 -8.95
CA ARG A 50 10.24 -4.06 -8.40
C ARG A 50 9.91 -4.29 -6.93
N ILE A 51 9.72 -5.55 -6.55
CA ILE A 51 9.64 -5.93 -5.12
C ILE A 51 11.01 -5.75 -4.47
N VAL A 52 11.10 -4.86 -3.49
CA VAL A 52 12.35 -4.54 -2.77
C VAL A 52 12.38 -5.09 -1.35
N SER A 53 11.22 -5.40 -0.77
CA SER A 53 11.10 -5.99 0.56
C SER A 53 9.89 -6.92 0.62
N VAL A 54 10.04 -8.04 1.35
CA VAL A 54 8.94 -8.95 1.71
C VAL A 54 9.16 -9.35 3.16
N GLN A 55 8.17 -9.10 4.01
CA GLN A 55 8.24 -9.49 5.41
C GLN A 55 8.17 -11.02 5.54
N SER A 56 8.90 -11.58 6.51
CA SER A 56 9.08 -13.03 6.66
C SER A 56 7.77 -13.81 6.85
N THR A 57 6.76 -13.21 7.48
CA THR A 57 5.43 -13.83 7.65
C THR A 57 4.51 -13.65 6.44
N GLY A 58 4.93 -12.91 5.41
CA GLY A 58 4.17 -12.67 4.19
C GLY A 58 3.05 -11.63 4.30
N HIS A 59 2.91 -10.94 5.44
CA HIS A 59 1.83 -9.96 5.67
C HIS A 59 2.06 -8.59 5.00
N ALA A 60 3.28 -8.32 4.55
CA ALA A 60 3.63 -7.04 3.94
C ALA A 60 4.79 -7.19 2.94
N LEU A 61 4.80 -6.31 1.95
CA LEU A 61 5.83 -6.18 0.94
C LEU A 61 5.96 -4.72 0.52
N THR A 62 7.01 -4.39 -0.20
CA THR A 62 7.24 -3.05 -0.75
C THR A 62 7.62 -3.14 -2.22
N ILE A 63 6.98 -2.30 -3.05
CA ILE A 63 7.25 -2.12 -4.47
C ILE A 63 7.93 -0.78 -4.68
N GLU A 64 9.07 -0.79 -5.36
CA GLU A 64 9.72 0.41 -5.89
C GLU A 64 9.28 0.63 -7.34
N ALA A 65 8.60 1.74 -7.60
CA ALA A 65 8.18 2.14 -8.94
C ALA A 65 9.31 2.86 -9.69
N ASP A 66 9.20 2.94 -11.02
CA ASP A 66 10.23 3.53 -11.88
C ASP A 66 10.55 5.01 -11.58
N ASN A 67 9.61 5.73 -10.94
CA ASN A 67 9.80 7.11 -10.52
C ASN A 67 10.50 7.24 -9.14
N GLY A 68 10.91 6.12 -8.54
CA GLY A 68 11.55 6.05 -7.22
C GLY A 68 10.58 6.08 -6.04
N ALA A 69 9.26 6.13 -6.27
CA ALA A 69 8.28 6.00 -5.19
C ALA A 69 8.29 4.57 -4.64
N GLN A 70 8.19 4.44 -3.31
CA GLN A 70 8.05 3.16 -2.63
C GLN A 70 6.63 3.06 -2.08
N ILE A 71 5.93 1.98 -2.47
CA ILE A 71 4.55 1.66 -2.12
C ILE A 71 4.52 0.34 -1.37
#